data_AF-A0A9E0XGD5-F1
#
_entry.id   AF-A0A9E0XGD5-F1
#
_cell.length_a   1.000
_cell.length_b   1.000
_cell.length_c   1.000
_cell.angle_alpha   90.00
_cell.angle_beta   90.00
_cell.angle_gamma   90.00
#
_symmetry.space_group_name_H-M   'P 1'
#
loop_
_entity.id
_entity.type
_entity.pdbx_description
1 polymer ?
#
loop_
_entity_poly.entity_id
_entity_poly.type
_entity_poly.pdbx_seq_one_letter_code
_entity_poly.pdbx_strand_id
1 'polypeptide(L)' 'ALAKNEEIEKIIEVKQSDPNPSHGLRYFHEKYRLPALQVVRHLKREKLEGEIEIIEAKNFLKSLFL' A
#
# COMPACT_ATOMS: atom_id res chain seq x y z
N ALA A 1 3.47 -4.78 6.99
CA ALA A 1 3.43 -3.36 7.40
C ALA A 1 4.86 -2.87 7.59
N LEU A 2 5.10 -1.58 7.40
CA LEU A 2 6.36 -0.92 7.75
C LEU A 2 6.21 -0.37 9.18
N ALA A 3 7.15 -0.72 10.04
CA ALA A 3 7.18 -0.27 11.43
C ALA A 3 8.57 0.29 11.76
N LYS A 4 8.59 1.34 12.57
CA LYS A 4 9.81 2.01 13.04
C LYS A 4 9.59 2.43 14.48
N ASN A 5 10.59 2.22 15.33
CA ASN A 5 10.51 2.54 16.77
C ASN A 5 9.25 1.95 17.43
N GLU A 6 8.91 0.70 17.08
CA GLU A 6 7.71 -0.01 17.58
C GLU A 6 6.35 0.58 17.16
N GLU A 7 6.33 1.63 16.35
CA GLU A 7 5.12 2.22 15.79
C GLU A 7 4.91 1.80 14.33
N ILE A 8 3.64 1.60 13.94
CA ILE A 8 3.28 1.30 12.55
C ILE A 8 3.25 2.61 11.76
N GLU A 9 4.19 2.79 10.85
CA GLU A 9 4.23 3.96 9.96
C GLU A 9 3.30 3.79 8.75
N LYS A 10 3.18 2.55 8.23
CA LYS A 10 2.41 2.29 7.00
C LYS A 10 1.93 0.85 6.94
N ILE A 11 0.64 0.65 6.66
CA ILE A 11 0.09 -0.66 6.30
C ILE A 11 0.25 -0.88 4.80
N ILE A 12 0.71 -2.07 4.42
CA ILE A 12 1.02 -2.40 3.02
C ILE A 12 0.28 -3.68 2.65
N GLU A 13 -0.55 -3.61 1.61
CA GLU A 13 -1.14 -4.76 0.94
C GLU A 13 -0.36 -5.06 -0.33
N VAL A 14 -0.10 -6.33 -0.61
CA VAL A 14 0.63 -6.74 -1.82
C VAL A 14 -0.25 -7.66 -2.66
N LYS A 15 -0.37 -7.36 -3.96
CA LYS A 15 -1.18 -8.14 -4.90
C LYS A 15 -0.42 -8.43 -6.20
N GLN A 16 -0.82 -9.52 -6.85
CA GLN A 16 -0.25 -9.90 -8.14
C GLN A 16 -0.77 -8.99 -9.27
N SER A 17 -2.08 -8.74 -9.36
CA SER A 17 -2.71 -8.07 -10.50
C SER A 17 -3.97 -7.26 -10.21
N ASP A 18 -4.70 -7.52 -9.12
CA ASP A 18 -5.91 -6.78 -8.78
C ASP A 18 -5.57 -5.38 -8.26
N PRO A 19 -6.01 -4.30 -8.93
CA PRO A 19 -5.69 -2.94 -8.55
C PRO A 19 -6.66 -2.36 -7.51
N ASN A 20 -7.65 -3.11 -7.01
CA ASN A 20 -8.64 -2.58 -6.07
C ASN A 20 -8.22 -2.90 -4.63
N PRO A 21 -8.14 -1.92 -3.71
CA PRO A 21 -7.87 -2.18 -2.30
C PRO A 21 -8.86 -3.18 -1.71
N SER A 22 -8.36 -4.19 -0.99
CA SER A 22 -9.25 -5.11 -0.27
C SER A 22 -10.04 -4.39 0.83
N HIS A 23 -11.16 -4.98 1.23
CA HIS A 23 -11.92 -4.49 2.38
C HIS A 23 -11.06 -4.45 3.66
N GLY A 24 -10.13 -5.39 3.82
CA GLY A 24 -9.21 -5.42 4.95
C GLY A 24 -8.34 -4.18 5.01
N LEU A 25 -7.69 -3.82 3.89
CA LEU A 25 -6.83 -2.64 3.83
C LEU A 25 -7.60 -1.36 4.17
N ARG A 26 -8.81 -1.20 3.61
CA ARG A 26 -9.70 -0.07 3.91
C ARG A 26 -10.09 -0.02 5.38
N TYR A 27 -10.53 -1.15 5.93
CA TYR A 27 -10.93 -1.25 7.33
C TYR A 27 -9.82 -0.82 8.28
N PHE A 28 -8.59 -1.30 8.08
CA PHE A 28 -7.47 -0.94 8.96
C PHE A 28 -7.06 0.53 8.80
N HIS A 29 -7.06 1.04 7.57
CA HIS A 29 -6.82 2.45 7.30
C HIS A 29 -7.83 3.36 8.01
N GLU A 30 -9.13 3.08 7.84
CA GLU A 30 -10.21 3.89 8.41
C GLU A 30 -10.27 3.80 9.94
N LYS A 31 -10.17 2.59 10.48
CA LYS A 31 -10.29 2.33 11.92
C LYS A 31 -9.12 2.90 12.72
N TYR A 32 -7.90 2.75 12.22
CA TYR A 32 -6.68 3.11 12.95
C TYR A 32 -6.02 4.37 12.42
N ARG A 33 -6.57 4.99 11.36
CA ARG A 33 -6.01 6.18 10.69
C ARG A 33 -4.55 6.00 10.27
N LEU A 34 -4.19 4.77 9.89
CA LEU A 34 -2.85 4.42 9.45
C LEU A 34 -2.68 4.70 7.96
N PRO A 35 -1.55 5.28 7.52
CA PRO A 35 -1.24 5.41 6.10
C PRO A 35 -1.27 4.04 5.41
N ALA A 36 -1.92 3.97 4.25
CA ALA A 36 -2.17 2.73 3.54
C ALA A 36 -1.63 2.77 2.11
N LEU A 37 -1.01 1.65 1.71
CA LEU A 37 -0.41 1.47 0.41
C LEU A 37 -0.74 0.08 -0.13
N GLN A 38 -1.19 0.01 -1.39
CA GLN A 38 -1.28 -1.25 -2.13
C GLN A 38 -0.18 -1.30 -3.18
N VAL A 39 0.64 -2.33 -3.10
CA VAL A 39 1.70 -2.61 -4.06
C VAL A 39 1.25 -3.72 -5.00
N VAL A 40 1.20 -3.45 -6.30
CA VAL A 40 0.69 -4.39 -7.31
C VAL A 40 1.78 -4.73 -8.32
N ARG A 41 2.06 -6.02 -8.54
CA ARG A 41 3.13 -6.44 -9.47
C ARG A 41 2.81 -6.10 -10.92
N HIS A 42 1.58 -6.32 -11.37
CA HIS A 42 1.14 -6.04 -12.74
C HIS A 42 0.11 -4.91 -12.76
N LEU A 43 0.58 -3.69 -12.60
CA LEU A 43 -0.26 -2.50 -12.58
C LEU A 43 -0.09 -1.70 -13.88
N LYS A 44 -1.20 -1.42 -14.58
CA LYS A 44 -1.15 -0.63 -15.82
C LYS A 44 -0.83 0.84 -15.56
N ARG A 45 -1.36 1.39 -14.47
CA ARG A 45 -1.19 2.79 -14.07
C ARG A 45 -1.34 2.92 -12.56
N GLU A 46 -0.43 3.65 -11.95
CA GLU A 46 -0.53 4.03 -10.54
C GLU A 46 -1.71 4.99 -10.34
N LYS A 47 -2.38 4.87 -9.19
CA LYS A 47 -3.54 5.69 -8.88
C LYS A 47 -3.66 5.90 -7.38
N LEU A 48 -4.46 6.90 -7.03
CA LEU A 48 -4.94 7.12 -5.67
C LEU A 48 -6.42 6.72 -5.62
N GLU A 49 -6.80 5.91 -4.64
CA GLU A 49 -8.19 5.53 -4.42
C GLU A 49 -8.61 5.94 -3.00
N GLY A 50 -9.30 7.07 -2.89
CA GLY A 50 -9.48 7.74 -1.61
C GLY A 50 -8.14 8.25 -1.10
N GLU A 51 -7.71 7.78 0.07
CA GLU A 51 -6.40 8.07 0.68
C GLU A 51 -5.40 6.90 0.54
N ILE A 52 -5.77 5.85 -0.22
CA ILE A 52 -4.92 4.67 -0.43
C ILE A 52 -4.14 4.81 -1.73
N GLU A 53 -2.82 4.84 -1.62
CA GLU A 53 -1.90 4.82 -2.77
C GLU A 53 -1.84 3.42 -3.38
N ILE A 54 -1.88 3.33 -4.71
CA ILE A 54 -1.81 2.07 -5.45
C ILE A 54 -0.68 2.19 -6.48
N ILE A 55 0.42 1.50 -6.22
CA ILE A 55 1.68 1.67 -6.96
C ILE A 55 2.18 0.37 -7.58
N GLU A 56 3.00 0.47 -8.63
CA GLU A 56 3.63 -0.69 -9.24
C GLU A 56 4.77 -1.21 -8.35
N ALA A 57 4.83 -2.54 -8.14
CA ALA A 57 5.86 -3.17 -7.30
C ALA A 57 7.28 -2.80 -7.71
N LYS A 58 7.55 -2.65 -9.00
CA LYS A 58 8.88 -2.24 -9.50
C LYS A 58 9.25 -0.83 -9.02
N ASN A 59 8.30 0.11 -9.01
CA ASN A 59 8.53 1.47 -8.56
C ASN A 59 8.67 1.53 -7.04
N PHE A 60 7.84 0.76 -6.32
CA PHE A 60 7.99 0.60 -4.87
C PHE A 60 9.40 0.13 -4.51
N LEU A 61 9.87 -0.97 -5.12
CA LEU A 61 11.19 -1.53 -4.81
C LEU A 61 12.34 -0.59 -5.15
N LYS A 62 12.23 0.19 -6.24
CA LYS A 62 13.23 1.23 -6.56
C LYS A 62 13.26 2.37 -5.54
N SER A 63 12.14 2.66 -4.88
CA SER A 63 12.05 3.70 -3.87
C SER A 63 12.67 3.28 -2.52
N LEU A 64 12.84 1.98 -2.31
CA LEU A 64 13.53 1.47 -1.14
C LEU A 64 15.03 1.73 -1.31
N PHE A 65 15.58 2.64 -0.51
CA PHE A 65 17.03 2.71 -0.34
C PHE A 65 17.48 1.41 0.34
N LEU A 66 18.21 0.59 -0.42
CA LEU A 66 18.96 -0.57 0.07
C LEU A 66 20.46 -0.24 0.06
#